data_AF-A0A3S8R4C7-F1
#
_entry.id   AF-A0A3S8R4C7-F1
#
_cell.length_a   1.000
_cell.length_b   1.000
_cell.length_c   1.000
_cell.angle_alpha   90.00
_cell.angle_beta   90.00
_cell.angle_gamma   90.00
#
_symmetry.space_group_name_H-M   'P 1'
#
loop_
_entity.id
_entity.type
_entity.pdbx_description
1 polymer ?
#
loop_
_entity_poly.entity_id
_entity_poly.type
_entity_poly.pdbx_seq_one_letter_code
_entity_poly.pdbx_strand_id
1 'polypeptide(L)'
;MTSMSLYISYVFKILYRKRIMLSKNEVTLKKVALCVKTLREEYHITSSEFYIDTGIHLARIEQGKTNVTITTLQKICDYFNITLSDFFMMLEEI
;
A
#
# COMPACT_ATOMS: atom_id res chain seq x y z
N MET A 1 42.33 9.50 -9.79
CA MET A 1 41.61 8.21 -9.68
C MET A 1 40.72 8.09 -8.43
N THR A 2 40.28 9.19 -7.78
CA THR A 2 39.51 9.13 -6.52
C THR A 2 38.06 9.64 -6.63
N SER A 3 37.77 10.60 -7.51
CA SER A 3 36.44 11.22 -7.62
C SER A 3 35.36 10.24 -8.13
N MET A 4 35.66 9.45 -9.17
CA MET A 4 34.69 8.51 -9.75
C MET A 4 34.37 7.33 -8.81
N SER A 5 35.37 6.85 -8.06
CA SER A 5 35.19 5.76 -7.07
C SER A 5 34.33 6.21 -5.88
N LEU A 6 34.52 7.46 -5.41
CA LEU A 6 33.67 8.06 -4.37
C LEU A 6 32.23 8.26 -4.86
N TYR A 7 32.04 8.68 -6.12
CA TYR A 7 30.70 8.82 -6.70
C TYR A 7 29.99 7.48 -6.84
N ILE A 8 30.67 6.45 -7.35
CA ILE A 8 30.12 5.09 -7.43
C ILE A 8 29.79 4.57 -6.03
N SER A 9 30.67 4.74 -5.04
CA SER A 9 30.41 4.36 -3.64
C SER A 9 29.22 5.11 -3.04
N TYR A 10 29.07 6.41 -3.33
CA TYR A 10 27.95 7.22 -2.88
C TYR A 10 26.63 6.81 -3.52
N VAL A 11 26.63 6.56 -4.83
CA VAL A 11 25.48 6.04 -5.58
C VAL A 11 25.13 4.63 -5.08
N PHE A 12 26.11 3.75 -4.86
CA PHE A 12 25.89 2.45 -4.23
C PHE A 12 25.35 2.59 -2.80
N LYS A 13 25.79 3.57 -2.01
CA LYS A 13 25.29 3.83 -0.65
C LYS A 13 23.84 4.34 -0.66
N ILE A 14 23.46 5.15 -1.66
CA ILE A 14 22.07 5.58 -1.90
C ILE A 14 21.22 4.39 -2.36
N LEU A 15 21.72 3.58 -3.30
CA LEU A 15 21.03 2.40 -3.82
C LEU A 15 20.86 1.32 -2.75
N TYR A 16 21.89 1.07 -1.93
CA TYR A 16 21.83 0.15 -0.78
C TYR A 16 20.94 0.68 0.34
N ARG A 17 20.92 1.99 0.60
CA ARG A 17 19.93 2.59 1.52
C ARG A 17 18.50 2.43 1.04
N LYS A 18 18.27 2.38 -0.27
CA LYS A 18 16.95 2.15 -0.86
C LYS A 18 16.55 0.67 -0.84
N ARG A 19 17.52 -0.22 -0.72
CA ARG A 19 17.35 -1.67 -0.57
C ARG A 19 17.29 -2.07 0.92
N ILE A 20 16.43 -1.39 1.67
CA ILE A 20 16.00 -1.88 3.00
C ILE A 20 15.13 -3.11 2.73
N MET A 21 15.58 -4.28 3.18
CA MET A 21 14.73 -5.47 3.25
C MET A 21 13.49 -5.11 4.06
N LEU A 22 12.35 -4.93 3.39
CA LEU A 22 11.08 -4.72 4.08
C LEU A 22 10.83 -5.94 4.97
N SER A 23 10.47 -5.69 6.22
CA SER A 23 10.00 -6.75 7.10
C SER A 23 8.76 -7.42 6.50
N LYS A 24 8.51 -8.68 6.87
CA LYS A 24 7.30 -9.40 6.41
C LYS A 24 6.02 -8.58 6.67
N ASN A 25 5.95 -7.90 7.80
CA ASN A 25 4.81 -7.04 8.16
C ASN A 25 4.70 -5.83 7.24
N GLU A 26 5.82 -5.16 6.91
CA GLU A 26 5.80 -4.05 5.96
C GLU A 26 5.38 -4.50 4.56
N VAL A 27 5.83 -5.68 4.12
CA VAL A 27 5.38 -6.28 2.85
C VAL A 27 3.86 -6.49 2.89
N THR A 28 3.33 -7.10 3.95
CA THR A 28 1.88 -7.28 4.11
C THR A 28 1.12 -5.95 4.07
N LEU A 29 1.59 -4.92 4.77
CA LEU A 29 0.96 -3.59 4.75
C LEU A 29 0.97 -2.96 3.34
N LYS A 30 2.05 -3.18 2.58
CA LYS A 30 2.13 -2.72 1.19
C LYS A 30 1.18 -3.48 0.26
N LYS A 31 1.01 -4.79 0.47
CA LYS A 31 0.01 -5.57 -0.28
C LYS A 31 -1.41 -5.08 0.01
N VAL A 32 -1.78 -4.91 1.29
CA VAL A 32 -3.09 -4.34 1.68
C VAL A 32 -3.31 -2.98 1.02
N ALA A 33 -2.32 -2.09 1.06
CA ALA A 33 -2.39 -0.79 0.42
C ALA A 33 -2.60 -0.88 -1.10
N LEU A 34 -1.95 -1.85 -1.75
CA LEU A 34 -2.10 -2.07 -3.18
C LEU A 34 -3.49 -2.62 -3.52
N CYS A 35 -4.01 -3.61 -2.80
CA CYS A 35 -5.38 -4.12 -3.00
C CYS A 35 -6.42 -3.00 -2.92
N VAL A 36 -6.34 -2.17 -1.87
CA VAL A 36 -7.26 -1.04 -1.66
C VAL A 36 -7.16 -0.02 -2.80
N LYS A 37 -5.93 0.26 -3.26
CA LYS A 37 -5.70 1.16 -4.39
C LYS A 37 -6.28 0.59 -5.69
N THR A 38 -6.08 -0.71 -5.94
CA THR A 38 -6.63 -1.41 -7.12
C THR A 38 -8.15 -1.32 -7.14
N LEU A 39 -8.82 -1.65 -6.03
CA LEU A 39 -10.28 -1.51 -5.92
C LEU A 39 -10.74 -0.08 -6.21
N ARG A 40 -10.06 0.91 -5.62
CA ARG A 40 -10.42 2.31 -5.88
C ARG A 40 -10.28 2.68 -7.36
N GLU A 41 -9.22 2.21 -8.03
CA GLU A 41 -8.95 2.52 -9.44
C GLU A 41 -9.90 1.79 -10.40
N GLU A 42 -10.21 0.52 -10.14
CA GLU A 42 -11.17 -0.28 -10.91
C GLU A 42 -12.59 0.29 -10.85
N TYR A 43 -13.01 0.79 -9.69
CA TYR A 43 -14.33 1.39 -9.50
C TYR A 43 -14.33 2.90 -9.83
N HIS A 44 -13.21 3.46 -10.27
CA HIS A 44 -13.05 4.88 -10.64
C HIS A 44 -13.43 5.87 -9.53
N ILE A 45 -13.20 5.50 -8.27
CA ILE A 45 -13.54 6.32 -7.11
C ILE A 45 -12.36 7.22 -6.73
N THR A 46 -12.62 8.48 -6.44
CA THR A 46 -11.61 9.37 -5.86
C THR A 46 -11.51 9.15 -4.35
N SER A 47 -10.33 9.40 -3.76
CA SER A 47 -10.20 9.33 -2.30
C SER A 47 -11.12 10.31 -1.56
N SER A 48 -11.54 11.39 -2.22
CA SER A 48 -12.46 12.38 -1.66
C SER A 48 -13.90 11.85 -1.60
N GLU A 49 -14.38 11.25 -2.70
CA GLU A 49 -15.72 10.62 -2.74
C GLU A 49 -15.83 9.53 -1.68
N PHE A 50 -14.85 8.62 -1.64
CA PHE A 50 -14.84 7.56 -0.64
C PHE A 50 -14.86 8.10 0.80
N TYR A 51 -14.13 9.18 1.07
CA TYR A 51 -14.12 9.80 2.39
C TYR A 51 -15.47 10.41 2.75
N ILE A 52 -16.14 11.08 1.80
CA ILE A 52 -17.47 11.65 1.99
C ILE A 52 -18.48 10.54 2.34
N ASP A 53 -18.40 9.40 1.67
CA ASP A 53 -19.37 8.31 1.84
C ASP A 53 -19.12 7.49 3.11
N THR A 54 -17.86 7.31 3.53
CA THR A 54 -17.49 6.34 4.58
C THR A 54 -16.87 6.96 5.83
N GLY A 55 -16.40 8.21 5.74
CA GLY A 55 -15.57 8.86 6.77
C GLY A 55 -14.15 8.29 6.90
N ILE A 56 -13.70 7.41 5.99
CA ILE A 56 -12.40 6.74 6.05
C ILE A 56 -11.41 7.42 5.11
N HIS A 57 -10.22 7.76 5.62
CA HIS A 57 -9.16 8.37 4.82
C HIS A 57 -8.31 7.31 4.07
N LEU A 58 -8.71 6.95 2.84
CA LEU A 58 -7.97 5.99 2.00
C LEU A 58 -6.50 6.36 1.81
N ALA A 59 -6.18 7.65 1.68
CA ALA A 59 -4.81 8.12 1.50
C ALA A 59 -3.86 7.69 2.64
N ARG A 60 -4.37 7.41 3.86
CA ARG A 60 -3.56 6.86 4.95
C ARG A 60 -3.30 5.36 4.78
N ILE A 61 -4.30 4.64 4.27
CA ILE A 61 -4.25 3.20 4.04
C ILE A 61 -3.36 2.88 2.84
N GLU A 62 -3.54 3.60 1.72
CA GLU A 62 -2.78 3.43 0.49
C GLU A 62 -1.27 3.75 0.64
N GLN A 63 -0.86 4.40 1.73
CA GLN A 63 0.56 4.55 2.05
C GLN A 63 1.21 3.24 2.51
N GLY A 64 0.44 2.27 3.00
CA GLY A 64 0.93 0.99 3.51
C GLY A 64 1.92 1.13 4.66
N LYS A 65 1.66 2.08 5.58
CA LYS A 65 2.51 2.37 6.75
C LYS A 65 1.87 2.01 8.09
N THR A 66 0.56 1.82 8.13
CA THR A 66 -0.18 1.53 9.37
C THR A 66 -1.10 0.34 9.16
N ASN A 67 -1.21 -0.51 10.18
CA ASN A 67 -2.20 -1.58 10.19
C ASN A 67 -3.62 -1.02 10.04
N VAL A 68 -4.42 -1.72 9.27
CA VAL A 68 -5.85 -1.45 9.10
C VAL A 68 -6.60 -2.42 10.00
N THR A 69 -7.61 -1.94 10.72
CA THR A 69 -8.44 -2.83 11.54
C THR A 69 -9.35 -3.67 10.64
N ILE A 70 -9.71 -4.89 11.06
CA ILE A 70 -10.63 -5.75 10.31
C ILE A 70 -11.98 -5.07 10.08
N THR A 71 -12.48 -4.29 11.05
CA THR A 71 -13.73 -3.52 10.89
C THR A 71 -13.62 -2.39 9.87
N THR A 72 -12.45 -1.75 9.74
CA THR A 72 -12.21 -0.78 8.67
C THR A 72 -12.15 -1.47 7.32
N LEU A 73 -11.51 -2.64 7.25
CA LEU A 73 -11.42 -3.41 6.02
C LEU A 73 -12.79 -3.92 5.56
N GLN A 74 -13.64 -4.38 6.49
CA GLN A 74 -15.03 -4.76 6.19
C GLN A 74 -15.80 -3.60 5.54
N LYS A 75 -15.71 -2.38 6.09
CA LYS A 75 -16.36 -1.20 5.50
C LYS A 75 -15.87 -0.87 4.10
N ILE A 76 -14.57 -1.07 3.83
CA ILE A 76 -13.99 -0.91 2.49
C ILE A 76 -14.59 -1.97 1.54
N CYS A 77 -14.65 -3.22 1.98
CA CYS A 77 -15.22 -4.32 1.20
C CYS A 77 -16.70 -4.08 0.89
N ASP A 78 -17.49 -3.68 1.90
CA ASP A 78 -18.92 -3.35 1.76
C ASP A 78 -19.13 -2.22 0.75
N TYR A 79 -18.29 -1.18 0.78
CA TYR A 79 -18.37 -0.06 -0.16
C TYR A 79 -18.14 -0.48 -1.61
N PHE A 80 -17.17 -1.37 -1.85
CA PHE A 80 -16.88 -1.91 -3.17
C PHE A 80 -17.70 -3.16 -3.52
N ASN A 81 -18.68 -3.53 -2.68
CA ASN A 81 -19.54 -4.70 -2.86
C ASN A 81 -18.77 -6.01 -3.08
N ILE A 82 -17.68 -6.21 -2.33
CA ILE A 82 -16.90 -7.46 -2.28
C ILE A 82 -16.93 -8.05 -0.87
N THR A 83 -16.61 -9.32 -0.72
CA THR A 83 -16.45 -9.94 0.60
C THR A 83 -15.03 -9.75 1.14
N LEU A 84 -14.83 -9.93 2.45
CA LEU A 84 -13.48 -10.04 3.03
C LEU A 84 -12.69 -11.20 2.40
N SER A 85 -13.35 -12.29 2.03
CA SER A 85 -12.70 -13.43 1.37
C SER A 85 -12.12 -13.02 0.02
N ASP A 86 -12.88 -12.28 -0.79
CA ASP A 86 -12.41 -11.76 -2.07
C ASP A 86 -11.20 -10.84 -1.88
N PHE A 87 -11.26 -9.95 -0.88
CA PHE A 87 -10.13 -9.09 -0.54
C PHE A 87 -8.87 -9.88 -0.16
N PHE A 88 -8.99 -10.92 0.65
CA PHE A 88 -7.83 -11.73 1.05
C PHE A 88 -7.29 -12.58 -0.09
N MET A 89 -8.14 -13.08 -1.00
CA MET A 89 -7.68 -13.74 -2.23
C MET A 89 -6.85 -12.77 -3.09
N MET A 90 -7.34 -11.54 -3.32
CA MET A 90 -6.57 -10.49 -4.03
C MET A 90 -5.22 -10.22 -3.35
N LEU A 91 -5.17 -10.22 -2.01
CA LEU A 91 -3.95 -9.98 -1.25
C LEU A 91 -2.92 -11.10 -1.38
N GLU A 92 -3.37 -12.35 -1.53
CA GLU A 92 -2.50 -13.51 -1.74
C GLU A 92 -1.95 -13.58 -3.17
N GLU A 93 -2.71 -13.07 -4.16
CA GLU A 93 -2.32 -13.06 -5.58
C GLU A 93 -1.29 -11.98 -5.94
N ILE A 94 -1.21 -10.89 -5.17
CA ILE A 94 -0.20 -9.81 -5.31
C ILE A 94 1.15 -10.26 -4.76
#